data_AF-A0A7I8C7X9-F1
#
_entry.id   AF-A0A7I8C7X9-F1
#
_cell.length_a   1.000
_cell.length_b   1.000
_cell.length_c   1.000
_cell.angle_alpha   90.00
_cell.angle_beta   90.00
_cell.angle_gamma   90.00
#
_symmetry.space_group_name_H-M   'P 1'
#
loop_
_entity.id
_entity.type
_entity.pdbx_description
1 polymer ?
#
loop_
_entity_poly.entity_id
_entity_poly.type
_entity_poly.pdbx_seq_one_letter_code
_entity_poly.pdbx_strand_id
1 'polypeptide(L)'
;MKNAITDNIMRDTKLEKLRQQLREMRKHATGRRAPELEALARQVGRVKDNRGKEPTWVREKDPELSPPLSIPHHSQDMKAGTVRSIIDQLLDDLDTWESYLQDDENDED
;
A
#
# COMPACT_ATOMS: atom_id res chain seq x y z
N MET A 1 17.33 5.23 13.32
CA MET A 1 16.32 5.95 14.12
C MET A 1 14.95 5.53 13.61
N LYS A 2 14.17 4.82 14.42
CA LYS A 2 12.79 4.44 14.11
C LYS A 2 11.93 5.72 14.13
N ASN A 3 11.18 6.00 13.07
CA ASN A 3 10.39 7.23 12.94
C ASN A 3 9.03 7.02 13.60
N ALA A 4 8.78 7.65 14.76
CA ALA A 4 7.50 7.60 15.47
C ALA A 4 6.29 8.06 14.61
N ILE A 5 6.53 8.79 13.53
CA ILE A 5 5.51 9.18 12.54
C ILE A 5 4.99 7.95 11.79
N THR A 6 5.87 7.01 11.47
CA THR A 6 5.56 5.77 10.75
C THR A 6 4.75 4.80 11.62
N ASP A 7 5.14 4.69 12.90
CA ASP A 7 4.51 3.81 13.88
C ASP A 7 3.12 4.34 14.30
N ASN A 8 2.91 5.66 14.25
CA ASN A 8 1.58 6.25 14.43
C ASN A 8 0.66 6.05 13.20
N ILE A 9 1.23 5.91 12.01
CA ILE A 9 0.46 5.64 10.79
C ILE A 9 -0.03 4.18 10.76
N MET A 10 0.69 3.20 11.31
CA MET A 10 0.28 1.80 11.32
C MET A 10 0.23 1.20 12.73
N ARG A 11 -1.00 0.95 13.19
CA ARG A 11 -1.31 0.11 14.36
C ARG A 11 -2.03 -1.15 13.89
N ASP A 12 -1.95 -2.25 14.64
CA ASP A 12 -2.55 -3.55 14.24
C ASP A 12 -4.00 -3.44 13.82
N THR A 13 -4.81 -2.71 14.60
CA THR A 13 -6.23 -2.50 14.29
C THR A 13 -6.48 -1.77 12.96
N LYS A 14 -5.55 -0.92 12.52
CA LYS A 14 -5.62 -0.25 11.21
C LYS A 14 -5.13 -1.17 10.10
N LEU A 15 -4.08 -1.95 10.38
CA LEU A 15 -3.55 -2.99 9.50
C LEU A 15 -4.63 -4.00 9.10
N GLU A 16 -5.34 -4.54 10.09
CA GLU A 16 -6.45 -5.48 9.88
C GLU A 16 -7.58 -4.87 9.06
N LYS A 17 -7.97 -3.62 9.38
CA LYS A 17 -9.04 -2.91 8.64
C LYS A 17 -8.67 -2.70 7.18
N LEU A 18 -7.43 -2.27 6.91
CA LEU A 18 -6.92 -2.08 5.56
C LEU A 18 -6.82 -3.40 4.81
N ARG A 19 -6.34 -4.45 5.46
CA ARG A 19 -6.27 -5.81 4.89
C ARG A 19 -7.65 -6.32 4.50
N GLN A 20 -8.65 -6.13 5.36
CA GLN A 20 -10.03 -6.51 5.07
C GLN A 20 -10.60 -5.71 3.89
N GLN A 21 -10.37 -4.39 3.87
CA GLN A 21 -10.81 -3.52 2.77
C GLN A 21 -10.19 -3.94 1.44
N LEU A 22 -8.87 -4.16 1.40
CA LEU A 22 -8.15 -4.59 0.20
C LEU A 22 -8.63 -5.96 -0.29
N ARG A 23 -8.83 -6.93 0.61
CA ARG A 23 -9.38 -8.26 0.26
C ARG A 23 -10.77 -8.16 -0.35
N GLU A 24 -11.62 -7.29 0.17
CA GLU A 24 -12.96 -7.08 -0.38
C GLU A 24 -12.93 -6.40 -1.75
N MET A 25 -12.09 -5.38 -1.91
CA MET A 25 -11.86 -4.73 -3.20
C MET A 25 -11.26 -5.69 -4.24
N ARG A 26 -10.41 -6.63 -3.81
CA ARG A 26 -9.84 -7.66 -4.69
C ARG A 26 -10.91 -8.57 -5.30
N LYS A 27 -11.91 -8.96 -4.50
CA LYS A 27 -13.07 -9.73 -4.98
C LYS A 27 -13.89 -8.92 -5.99
N HIS A 28 -14.07 -7.62 -5.70
CA HIS A 28 -14.86 -6.69 -6.50
C HIS A 28 -13.97 -5.65 -7.22
N ALA A 29 -13.05 -6.15 -8.05
CA ALA A 29 -11.98 -5.37 -8.69
C ALA A 29 -12.42 -4.56 -9.93
N THR A 30 -13.66 -4.70 -10.40
CA THR A 30 -14.19 -3.97 -11.56
C THR A 30 -14.64 -2.56 -11.19
N GLY A 31 -14.49 -1.60 -12.10
CA GLY A 31 -15.01 -0.23 -11.93
C GLY A 31 -14.25 0.63 -10.89
N ARG A 32 -13.04 0.22 -10.51
CA ARG A 32 -12.18 1.00 -9.61
C ARG A 32 -11.43 2.06 -10.38
N ARG A 33 -11.32 3.25 -9.77
CA ARG A 33 -10.68 4.43 -10.38
C ARG A 33 -9.33 4.69 -9.71
N ALA A 34 -8.40 5.28 -10.48
CA ALA A 34 -7.07 5.61 -9.97
C ALA A 34 -7.07 6.37 -8.63
N PRO A 35 -7.89 7.43 -8.41
CA PRO A 35 -7.87 8.16 -7.13
C PRO A 35 -8.21 7.32 -5.90
N GLU A 36 -9.00 6.27 -6.06
CA GLU A 36 -9.34 5.34 -4.99
C GLU A 36 -8.13 4.47 -4.61
N LEU A 37 -7.41 3.96 -5.62
CA LEU A 37 -6.20 3.17 -5.43
C LEU A 37 -5.04 4.01 -4.89
N GLU A 38 -4.90 5.26 -5.33
CA GLU A 38 -3.94 6.22 -4.78
C GLU A 38 -4.23 6.52 -3.29
N ALA A 39 -5.51 6.62 -2.91
CA ALA A 39 -5.88 6.83 -1.52
C ALA A 39 -5.48 5.65 -0.63
N LEU A 40 -5.61 4.42 -1.14
CA LEU A 40 -5.13 3.21 -0.44
C LEU A 40 -3.61 3.16 -0.36
N ALA A 41 -2.91 3.51 -1.46
CA ALA A 41 -1.45 3.60 -1.47
C ALA A 41 -0.93 4.55 -0.38
N ARG A 42 -1.56 5.73 -0.22
CA ARG A 42 -1.25 6.66 0.88
C ARG A 42 -1.51 6.05 2.25
N GLN A 43 -2.62 5.33 2.42
CA GLN A 43 -2.97 4.72 3.70
C GLN A 43 -2.01 3.62 4.13
N VAL A 44 -1.42 2.88 3.18
CA VAL A 44 -0.39 1.87 3.45
C VAL A 44 1.03 2.46 3.64
N GLY A 45 1.16 3.79 3.60
CA GLY A 45 2.42 4.48 3.81
C GLY A 45 3.26 4.70 2.55
N ARG A 46 2.69 4.49 1.35
CA ARG A 46 3.36 4.90 0.10
C ARG A 46 3.22 6.39 -0.14
N VAL A 47 4.28 6.99 -0.66
CA VAL A 47 4.31 8.39 -1.12
C VAL A 47 4.41 8.43 -2.64
N LYS A 48 3.87 9.49 -3.23
CA LYS A 48 3.95 9.70 -4.68
C LYS A 48 5.36 10.15 -5.04
N ASP A 49 6.00 9.40 -5.92
CA ASP A 49 7.25 9.74 -6.56
C ASP A 49 7.00 10.21 -8.00
N ASN A 50 7.71 11.26 -8.41
CA ASN A 50 7.55 11.89 -9.73
C ASN A 50 8.56 11.35 -10.77
N ARG A 51 9.12 10.15 -10.55
CA ARG A 51 10.04 9.50 -11.49
C ARG A 51 9.28 8.81 -12.63
N GLY A 52 8.79 9.57 -13.61
CA GLY A 52 8.28 9.00 -14.87
C GLY A 52 7.05 9.70 -15.44
N LYS A 53 6.45 9.08 -16.47
CA LYS A 53 5.22 9.56 -17.13
C LYS A 53 3.95 9.20 -16.36
N GLU A 54 3.98 8.11 -15.58
CA GLU A 54 2.85 7.64 -14.77
C GLU A 54 3.10 7.93 -13.28
N PRO A 55 2.05 8.19 -12.48
CA PRO A 55 2.17 8.29 -11.03
C PRO A 55 2.74 7.00 -10.42
N THR A 56 3.91 7.11 -9.80
CA THR A 56 4.59 6.01 -9.13
C THR A 56 4.53 6.21 -7.62
N TRP A 57 4.35 5.12 -6.88
CA TRP A 57 4.17 5.13 -5.44
C TRP A 57 5.25 4.27 -4.78
N VAL A 58 6.05 4.87 -3.90
CA VAL A 58 7.21 4.25 -3.24
C VAL A 58 7.09 4.34 -1.72
N ARG A 59 7.85 3.52 -0.98
CA ARG A 59 8.02 3.70 0.46
C ARG A 59 9.30 4.49 0.74
N GLU A 60 9.19 5.60 1.45
CA GLU A 60 10.34 6.47 1.78
C GLU A 60 11.36 5.78 2.71
N LYS A 61 10.90 4.90 3.60
CA LYS A 61 11.74 4.29 4.64
C LYS A 61 12.68 3.20 4.09
N ASP A 62 12.29 2.52 3.01
CA ASP A 62 13.13 1.56 2.31
C ASP A 62 12.61 1.27 0.87
N PRO A 63 13.17 1.91 -0.16
CA PRO A 63 12.77 1.68 -1.55
C PRO A 63 13.13 0.28 -2.10
N GLU A 64 14.06 -0.44 -1.47
CA GLU A 64 14.45 -1.79 -1.90
C GLU A 64 13.46 -2.86 -1.40
N LEU A 65 12.82 -2.62 -0.25
CA LEU A 65 11.79 -3.50 0.33
C LEU A 65 10.41 -3.36 -0.32
N SER A 66 10.19 -2.37 -1.19
CA SER A 66 8.89 -2.18 -1.84
C SER A 66 9.08 -1.73 -3.28
N PRO A 67 8.87 -2.63 -4.26
CA PRO A 67 8.99 -2.25 -5.64
C PRO A 67 8.05 -1.07 -5.95
N PRO A 68 8.44 -0.16 -6.86
CA PRO A 68 7.59 0.94 -7.27
C PRO A 68 6.22 0.44 -7.73
N LEU A 69 5.16 1.09 -7.24
CA LEU A 69 3.79 0.79 -7.61
C LEU A 69 3.29 1.86 -8.59
N SER A 70 3.04 1.45 -9.84
CA SER A 70 2.47 2.34 -10.85
C SER A 70 0.95 2.27 -10.83
N ILE A 71 0.27 3.41 -10.72
CA ILE A 71 -1.19 3.50 -10.79
C ILE A 71 -1.56 4.32 -12.04
N PRO A 72 -2.01 3.67 -13.14
CA PRO A 72 -2.26 4.37 -14.41
C PRO A 72 -3.44 5.34 -14.33
N HIS A 73 -3.28 6.54 -14.91
CA HIS A 73 -4.33 7.59 -14.89
C HIS A 73 -5.12 7.72 -16.21
N HIS A 74 -4.72 7.01 -17.25
CA HIS A 74 -5.22 7.22 -18.61
C HIS A 74 -6.58 6.56 -18.94
N SER A 75 -7.16 5.77 -18.04
CA SER A 75 -8.43 5.04 -18.28
C SER A 75 -9.51 5.43 -17.29
N GLN A 76 -10.72 5.76 -17.78
CA GLN A 76 -11.89 6.03 -16.92
C GLN A 76 -12.18 4.86 -15.97
N ASP A 77 -12.13 3.64 -16.50
CA ASP A 77 -12.27 2.39 -15.75
C ASP A 77 -11.02 1.55 -15.89
N MET A 78 -10.39 1.22 -14.76
CA MET A 78 -9.22 0.37 -14.74
C MET A 78 -9.62 -1.09 -14.96
N LYS A 79 -8.84 -1.83 -15.77
CA LYS A 79 -9.07 -3.25 -15.99
C LYS A 79 -8.97 -4.00 -14.66
N ALA A 80 -9.89 -4.93 -14.42
CA ALA A 80 -9.92 -5.71 -13.18
C ALA A 80 -8.59 -6.43 -12.88
N GLY A 81 -7.85 -6.85 -13.91
CA GLY A 81 -6.51 -7.43 -13.73
C GLY A 81 -5.48 -6.43 -13.18
N THR A 82 -5.47 -5.20 -13.71
CA THR A 82 -4.60 -4.13 -13.21
C THR A 82 -4.95 -3.75 -11.78
N VAL A 83 -6.25 -3.63 -11.48
CA VAL A 83 -6.73 -3.36 -10.12
C VAL A 83 -6.28 -4.46 -9.15
N ARG A 84 -6.43 -5.74 -9.51
CA ARG A 84 -5.98 -6.86 -8.67
C ARG A 84 -4.47 -6.83 -8.45
N SER A 85 -3.68 -6.57 -9.49
CA SER A 85 -2.23 -6.46 -9.38
C SER A 85 -1.81 -5.35 -8.41
N ILE A 86 -2.49 -4.19 -8.46
CA ILE A 86 -2.24 -3.09 -7.54
C ILE A 86 -2.62 -3.48 -6.12
N ILE A 87 -3.79 -4.10 -5.92
CA ILE A 87 -4.25 -4.53 -4.61
C ILE A 87 -3.34 -5.60 -4.00
N ASP A 88 -2.86 -6.56 -4.80
CA ASP A 88 -1.95 -7.61 -4.35
C ASP A 88 -0.66 -6.98 -3.82
N GLN A 89 -0.07 -6.02 -4.53
CA GLN A 89 1.11 -5.30 -4.07
C GLN A 89 0.85 -4.46 -2.80
N LEU A 90 -0.35 -3.91 -2.63
CA LEU A 90 -0.76 -3.22 -1.41
C LEU A 90 -1.01 -4.19 -0.23
N LEU A 91 -1.34 -5.45 -0.49
CA LEU A 91 -1.46 -6.49 0.54
C LEU A 91 -0.08 -6.97 1.00
N ASP A 92 0.85 -7.20 0.07
CA ASP A 92 2.25 -7.56 0.38
C ASP A 92 2.91 -6.48 1.27
N ASP A 93 2.59 -5.22 0.98
CA ASP A 93 2.93 -4.06 1.80
C ASP A 93 2.46 -4.18 3.26
N LEU A 94 1.24 -4.67 3.48
CA LEU A 94 0.69 -4.86 4.83
C LEU A 94 1.36 -6.03 5.54
N ASP A 95 1.68 -7.10 4.84
CA ASP A 95 2.40 -8.26 5.41
C ASP A 95 3.83 -7.86 5.84
N THR A 96 4.46 -6.97 5.09
CA THR A 96 5.74 -6.34 5.47
C THR A 96 5.61 -5.48 6.74
N TRP A 97 4.52 -4.72 6.87
CA TRP A 97 4.25 -3.94 8.09
C TRP A 97 4.04 -4.84 9.31
N GLU A 98 3.27 -5.92 9.15
CA GLU A 98 3.00 -6.88 10.23
C GLU A 98 4.30 -7.53 10.73
N SER A 99 5.18 -7.93 9.82
CA SER A 99 6.50 -8.48 10.17
C SER A 99 7.35 -7.45 10.93
N TYR A 100 7.40 -6.21 10.43
CA TYR A 100 8.14 -5.12 11.08
C TYR A 100 7.65 -4.82 12.49
N LEU A 101 6.32 -4.82 12.72
CA LEU A 101 5.74 -4.56 14.04
C LEU A 101 5.98 -5.72 15.01
N GLN A 102 5.91 -6.97 14.53
CA GLN A 102 6.22 -8.15 15.35
C GLN A 102 7.70 -8.18 15.78
N ASP A 103 8.63 -7.82 14.90
CA ASP A 103 10.05 -7.72 15.27
C ASP A 103 10.27 -6.63 16.34
N ASP A 104 9.59 -5.48 16.23
CA ASP A 104 9.67 -4.40 17.21
C ASP A 104 9.13 -4.81 18.60
N GLU A 105 8.05 -5.61 18.68
CA GLU A 105 7.52 -6.11 19.97
C GLU A 105 8.45 -7.09 20.67
N ASN A 106 9.19 -7.92 19.92
CA ASN A 106 10.09 -8.92 20.49
C ASN A 106 11.45 -8.34 20.96
N ASP A 107 11.82 -7.15 20.49
CA ASP A 107 13.08 -6.46 20.86
C ASP A 107 12.95 -5.63 22.17
N GLU A 108 11.74 -5.46 22.72
CA GLU A 108 11.47 -4.69 23.96
C GLU A 108 11.43 -5.54 25.25
N ASP A 109 11.73 -6.85 25.17
CA ASP A 109 11.80 -7.79 26.32
C ASP A 109 13.23 -8.02 26.88
#